data_AF-A0A5C6U2N6-F1
#
_entry.id   AF-A0A5C6U2N6-F1
#
_cell.length_a   1.000
_cell.length_b   1.000
_cell.length_c   1.000
_cell.angle_alpha   90.00
_cell.angle_beta   90.00
_cell.angle_gamma   90.00
#
_symmetry.space_group_name_H-M   'P 1'
#
loop_
_entity.id
_entity.type
_entity.pdbx_description
1 polymer ?
#
loop_
_entity_poly.entity_id
_entity_poly.type
_entity_poly.pdbx_seq_one_letter_code
_entity_poly.pdbx_strand_id
1 'polypeptide(L)'
;MATLQELLAQREAIEREIELTKKRERADAIARVRSLMAEYGLTLADLGGKTTGSSGKSAGTTKVPPKYRNAATGDTWSGRGLQPNWLKAALASGRKLDEFKV
;
A
#
# COMPACT_ATOMS: atom_id res chain seq x y z
N MET A 1 6.64 15.31 53.79
CA MET A 1 6.30 15.92 52.48
C MET A 1 7.23 15.32 51.46
N ALA A 2 6.73 14.96 50.27
CA ALA A 2 7.58 14.45 49.20
C ALA A 2 8.61 15.53 48.81
N THR A 3 9.84 15.11 48.55
CA THR A 3 10.89 16.02 48.09
C THR A 3 10.63 16.43 46.64
N LEU A 4 11.17 17.59 46.22
CA LEU A 4 11.05 18.06 44.84
C LEU A 4 11.53 16.99 43.83
N GLN A 5 12.59 16.26 44.18
CA GLN A 5 13.15 15.20 43.34
C GLN A 5 12.18 14.03 43.15
N GLU A 6 11.47 13.61 44.21
CA GLU A 6 10.47 12.55 44.15
C GLU A 6 9.26 12.96 43.31
N LEU A 7 8.80 14.22 43.43
CA LEU A 7 7.70 14.74 42.63
C LEU A 7 8.05 14.79 41.13
N LEU A 8 9.30 15.15 40.79
CA LEU A 8 9.77 15.14 39.41
C LEU A 8 9.87 13.73 38.83
N ALA A 9 10.41 12.78 39.59
CA ALA A 9 10.49 11.38 39.18
C ALA A 9 9.10 10.76 38.95
N GLN A 10 8.13 11.09 39.82
CA GLN A 10 6.76 10.64 39.67
C GLN A 10 6.07 11.23 38.43
N ARG A 11 6.32 12.50 38.12
CA ARG A 11 5.83 13.14 36.88
C ARG A 11 6.37 12.43 35.64
N GLU A 12 7.67 12.17 35.57
CA GLU A 12 8.25 11.45 34.42
C GLU A 12 7.66 10.05 34.24
N ALA A 13 7.45 9.31 35.33
CA ALA A 13 6.84 7.99 35.28
C ALA A 13 5.43 8.04 34.71
N ILE A 14 4.61 8.99 35.18
CA ILE A 14 3.24 9.21 34.69
C ILE A 14 3.25 9.63 33.22
N GLU A 15 4.15 10.52 32.80
CA GLU A 15 4.26 10.94 31.40
C GLU A 15 4.63 9.77 30.47
N ARG A 16 5.54 8.88 30.90
CA ARG A 16 5.88 7.67 30.15
C ARG A 16 4.70 6.73 30.03
N GLU A 17 3.94 6.54 31.11
CA GLU A 17 2.75 5.68 31.10
C GLU A 17 1.64 6.23 30.20
N ILE A 18 1.44 7.55 30.22
CA ILE A 18 0.50 8.24 29.33
C ILE A 18 0.91 8.01 27.86
N GLU A 19 2.18 8.20 27.51
CA GLU A 19 2.64 8.03 26.14
C GLU A 19 2.56 6.58 25.66
N LEU A 20 2.83 5.61 26.53
CA LEU A 20 2.61 4.19 26.21
C LEU A 20 1.13 3.88 25.98
N THR A 21 0.26 4.42 26.83
CA THR A 21 -1.19 4.23 26.72
C THR A 21 -1.73 4.85 25.43
N LYS A 22 -1.38 6.11 25.14
CA LYS A 22 -1.76 6.78 23.88
C LYS A 22 -1.29 6.01 22.65
N LYS A 23 -0.07 5.46 22.66
CA LYS A 23 0.44 4.66 21.54
C LYS A 23 -0.38 3.38 21.34
N ARG A 24 -0.75 2.69 22.41
CA ARG A 24 -1.61 1.51 22.37
C ARG A 24 -3.00 1.86 21.85
N GLU A 25 -3.65 2.85 22.44
CA GLU A 25 -5.00 3.29 22.01
C GLU A 25 -5.01 3.74 20.55
N ARG A 26 -3.97 4.44 20.11
CA ARG A 26 -3.82 4.83 18.70
C ARG A 26 -3.66 3.62 17.79
N ALA A 27 -2.87 2.63 18.17
CA ALA A 27 -2.71 1.40 17.40
C ALA A 27 -4.04 0.63 17.29
N ASP A 28 -4.78 0.53 18.39
CA ASP A 28 -6.09 -0.13 18.43
C ASP A 28 -7.13 0.63 17.59
N ALA A 29 -7.11 1.97 17.62
CA ALA A 29 -7.95 2.79 16.75
C ALA A 29 -7.61 2.55 15.26
N ILE A 30 -6.33 2.51 14.90
CA ILE A 30 -5.90 2.21 13.52
C ILE A 30 -6.33 0.81 13.10
N ALA A 31 -6.19 -0.19 13.98
CA ALA A 31 -6.63 -1.55 13.71
C ALA A 31 -8.13 -1.63 13.43
N ARG A 32 -8.96 -0.98 14.27
CA ARG A 32 -10.41 -0.90 14.08
C ARG A 32 -10.78 -0.23 12.76
N VAL A 33 -10.15 0.90 12.44
CA VAL A 33 -10.38 1.59 11.16
C VAL A 33 -9.98 0.70 9.99
N ARG A 34 -8.86 -0.04 10.07
CA ARG A 34 -8.46 -1.00 9.03
C ARG A 34 -9.44 -2.15 8.85
N SER A 35 -9.97 -2.70 9.94
CA SER A 35 -11.01 -3.73 9.87
C SER A 35 -12.28 -3.21 9.20
N LEU A 36 -12.75 -2.02 9.59
CA LEU A 36 -13.90 -1.38 8.94
C LEU A 36 -13.63 -1.09 7.46
N MET A 37 -12.43 -0.60 7.12
CA MET A 37 -12.05 -0.38 5.72
C MET A 37 -12.10 -1.68 4.91
N ALA A 38 -11.62 -2.81 5.47
CA ALA A 38 -11.65 -4.10 4.79
C ALA A 38 -13.09 -4.64 4.63
N GLU A 39 -13.94 -4.47 5.63
CA GLU A 39 -15.34 -4.92 5.62
C GLU A 39 -16.17 -4.22 4.55
N TYR A 40 -16.02 -2.89 4.45
CA TYR A 40 -16.77 -2.07 3.49
C TYR A 40 -16.03 -1.89 2.16
N GLY A 41 -14.85 -2.50 1.98
CA GLY A 41 -14.03 -2.33 0.78
C GLY A 41 -13.55 -0.89 0.55
N LEU A 42 -13.46 -0.09 1.62
CA LEU A 42 -13.04 1.31 1.57
C LEU A 42 -11.52 1.41 1.48
N THR A 43 -11.06 2.36 0.68
CA THR A 43 -9.64 2.70 0.55
C THR A 43 -9.37 4.06 1.20
N LEU A 44 -8.09 4.38 1.43
CA LEU A 44 -7.68 5.70 1.91
C LEU A 44 -8.13 6.84 0.97
N ALA A 45 -8.41 6.54 -0.30
CA ALA A 45 -8.95 7.51 -1.24
C ALA A 45 -10.43 7.84 -0.97
N ASP A 46 -11.22 6.87 -0.51
CA ASP A 46 -12.63 7.05 -0.16
C ASP A 46 -12.82 7.90 1.12
N LEU A 47 -11.80 7.95 1.97
CA LEU A 47 -11.74 8.80 3.16
C LEU A 47 -11.27 10.24 2.87
N GLY A 48 -11.14 10.63 1.59
CA GLY A 48 -10.74 11.98 1.19
C GLY A 48 -9.25 12.28 1.36
N GLY A 49 -8.41 11.25 1.54
CA GLY A 49 -6.97 11.38 1.69
C GLY A 49 -6.29 11.77 0.38
N LYS A 50 -6.14 13.07 0.12
CA LYS A 50 -5.22 13.56 -0.92
C LYS A 50 -3.79 13.20 -0.49
N THR A 51 -3.29 12.07 -0.98
CA THR A 51 -1.93 11.58 -0.68
C THR A 51 -0.89 12.45 -1.38
N THR A 52 -0.48 13.53 -0.74
CA THR A 52 0.78 14.20 -1.07
C THR A 52 1.93 13.39 -0.48
N GLY A 53 2.55 12.53 -1.29
CA GLY A 53 3.86 11.95 -0.96
C GLY A 53 3.95 10.43 -1.11
N SER A 54 4.54 10.03 -2.23
CA SER A 54 5.10 8.72 -2.57
C SER A 54 5.61 7.87 -1.39
N SER A 55 5.11 6.64 -1.27
CA SER A 55 5.93 5.41 -1.21
C SER A 55 5.08 4.14 -1.07
N GLY A 56 5.20 3.24 -2.04
CA GLY A 56 5.10 1.80 -1.82
C GLY A 56 3.74 1.12 -2.04
N LYS A 57 3.55 0.59 -3.26
CA LYS A 57 2.84 -0.67 -3.55
C LYS A 57 1.54 -0.93 -2.77
N SER A 58 0.46 -0.35 -3.25
CA SER A 58 -0.78 -1.09 -3.52
C SER A 58 -1.67 -0.19 -4.36
N ALA A 59 -1.29 -0.06 -5.64
CA ALA A 59 -2.25 0.37 -6.62
C ALA A 59 -3.35 -0.70 -6.64
N GLY A 60 -4.49 -0.37 -6.04
CA GLY A 60 -5.79 -0.90 -6.43
C GLY A 60 -6.02 -0.58 -7.91
N THR A 61 -5.28 -1.24 -8.78
CA THR A 61 -5.68 -1.48 -10.15
C THR A 61 -6.51 -2.74 -10.05
N THR A 62 -7.81 -2.60 -10.27
CA THR A 62 -8.65 -3.68 -10.79
C THR A 62 -7.79 -4.43 -11.80
N LYS A 63 -7.30 -5.63 -11.43
CA LYS A 63 -6.36 -6.40 -12.25
C LYS A 63 -7.06 -6.68 -13.57
N VAL A 64 -6.84 -5.84 -14.57
CA VAL A 64 -7.28 -6.10 -15.93
C VAL A 64 -6.54 -7.38 -16.32
N PRO A 65 -7.24 -8.48 -16.65
CA PRO A 65 -6.60 -9.72 -16.97
C PRO A 65 -5.56 -9.48 -18.08
N PRO A 66 -4.32 -9.98 -17.92
CA PRO A 66 -3.29 -9.79 -18.92
C PRO A 66 -3.71 -10.49 -20.20
N LYS A 67 -3.97 -9.71 -21.26
CA LYS A 67 -4.36 -10.23 -22.57
C LYS A 67 -3.18 -10.83 -23.33
N TYR A 68 -1.96 -10.36 -23.05
CA TYR A 68 -0.74 -10.87 -23.65
C TYR A 68 0.32 -11.20 -22.57
N ARG A 69 1.09 -12.27 -22.76
CA ARG A 69 2.16 -12.75 -21.90
C ARG A 69 3.34 -13.22 -22.72
N ASN A 70 4.53 -12.84 -22.28
CA ASN A 70 5.79 -13.36 -22.78
C ASN A 70 6.17 -14.65 -22.03
N ALA A 71 6.31 -15.77 -22.75
CA ALA A 71 6.73 -17.04 -22.16
C ALA A 71 8.21 -17.06 -21.74
N ALA A 72 9.06 -16.24 -22.38
CA ALA A 72 10.50 -16.21 -22.12
C ALA A 72 10.87 -15.40 -20.87
N THR A 73 10.16 -14.29 -20.62
CA THR A 73 10.45 -13.38 -19.49
C THR A 73 9.37 -13.39 -18.41
N GLY A 74 8.17 -13.91 -18.71
CA GLY A 74 7.02 -13.87 -17.81
C GLY A 74 6.29 -12.52 -17.79
N ASP A 75 6.74 -11.54 -18.56
CA ASP A 75 6.11 -10.22 -18.62
C ASP A 75 4.70 -10.28 -19.22
N THR A 76 3.77 -9.50 -18.68
CA THR A 76 2.39 -9.47 -19.14
C THR A 76 1.94 -8.08 -19.56
N TRP A 77 1.10 -7.99 -20.57
CA TRP A 77 0.50 -6.75 -21.05
C TRP A 77 -1.01 -6.91 -21.23
N SER A 78 -1.78 -5.99 -20.63
CA SER A 78 -3.25 -6.02 -20.68
C SER A 78 -3.82 -5.51 -22.01
N GLY A 79 -2.98 -5.07 -22.96
CA GLY A 79 -3.41 -4.44 -24.21
C GLY A 79 -3.94 -3.02 -24.05
N ARG A 80 -3.88 -2.45 -22.84
CA ARG A 80 -4.19 -1.05 -22.56
C ARG A 80 -2.91 -0.27 -22.24
N GLY A 81 -2.80 0.94 -22.79
CA GLY A 81 -1.65 1.83 -22.57
C GLY A 81 -0.44 1.52 -23.46
N LEU A 82 0.73 2.02 -23.05
CA LEU A 82 1.96 1.92 -23.82
C LEU A 82 2.37 0.45 -24.00
N GLN A 83 2.65 0.07 -25.25
CA GLN A 83 3.12 -1.26 -25.58
C GLN A 83 4.53 -1.49 -25.01
N PRO A 84 4.77 -2.61 -24.30
CA PRO A 84 6.05 -2.88 -23.67
C PRO A 84 7.13 -3.21 -24.71
N ASN A 85 8.38 -2.94 -24.35
CA ASN A 85 9.52 -3.09 -25.25
C ASN A 85 9.70 -4.54 -25.74
N TRP A 86 9.42 -5.54 -24.91
CA TRP A 86 9.49 -6.95 -25.32
C TRP A 86 8.50 -7.26 -26.45
N LEU A 87 7.30 -6.67 -26.42
CA LEU A 87 6.29 -6.92 -27.45
C LEU A 87 6.63 -6.16 -28.74
N LYS A 88 7.20 -4.95 -28.64
CA LYS A 88 7.73 -4.23 -29.80
C LYS A 88 8.89 -4.98 -30.47
N ALA A 89 9.82 -5.51 -29.68
CA ALA A 89 10.93 -6.33 -30.17
C ALA A 89 10.46 -7.66 -30.77
N ALA A 90 9.44 -8.28 -30.18
CA ALA A 90 8.82 -9.49 -30.73
C ALA A 90 8.14 -9.22 -32.09
N LEU A 91 7.40 -8.13 -32.22
CA LEU A 91 6.80 -7.72 -33.51
C LEU A 91 7.88 -7.35 -34.54
N ALA A 92 8.94 -6.66 -34.13
CA ALA A 92 10.06 -6.31 -35.01
C ALA A 92 10.86 -7.54 -35.48
N SER A 93 10.90 -8.61 -34.68
CA SER A 93 11.52 -9.89 -35.06
C SER A 93 10.60 -10.79 -35.89
N GLY A 94 9.45 -10.27 -36.35
CA GLY A 94 8.51 -10.97 -37.22
C GLY A 94 7.53 -11.89 -36.50
N ARG A 95 7.52 -11.91 -35.15
CA ARG A 95 6.54 -12.68 -34.37
C ARG A 95 5.20 -11.96 -34.33
N LYS A 96 4.12 -12.72 -34.22
CA LYS A 96 2.75 -12.16 -34.24
C LYS A 96 2.26 -11.87 -32.83
N LEU A 97 1.48 -10.79 -32.69
CA LEU A 97 0.87 -10.40 -31.42
C LEU A 97 -0.01 -11.52 -30.81
N ASP A 98 -0.66 -12.32 -31.66
CA ASP A 98 -1.49 -13.46 -31.27
C ASP A 98 -0.72 -14.58 -30.54
N GLU A 99 0.57 -14.78 -30.82
CA GLU A 99 1.37 -15.81 -30.13
C GLU A 99 1.58 -15.50 -28.65
N PHE A 100 1.44 -14.23 -28.28
CA PHE A 100 1.57 -13.79 -26.91
C PHE A 100 0.23 -13.75 -26.20
N LYS A 101 -0.90 -14.03 -26.86
CA LYS A 101 -2.22 -13.89 -26.25
C LYS A 101 -2.46 -14.98 -25.19
N VAL A 102 -2.95 -14.59 -24.01
CA VAL A 102 -3.41 -15.49 -22.93
C VAL A 102 -4.92 -15.66 -23.00
#